data_AF-A0A3R7DXS1-F1
#
_entry.id   AF-A0A3R7DXS1-F1
#
_cell.length_a   1.000
_cell.length_b   1.000
_cell.length_c   1.000
_cell.angle_alpha   90.00
_cell.angle_beta   90.00
_cell.angle_gamma   90.00
#
_symmetry.space_group_name_H-M   'P 1'
#
loop_
_entity.id
_entity.type
_entity.pdbx_description
1 polymer ?
#
loop_
_entity_poly.entity_id
_entity_poly.type
_entity_poly.pdbx_seq_one_letter_code
_entity_poly.pdbx_strand_id
1 'polypeptide(L)'
;MEEKESEVSKAVREAVVKAVEKGEDIKEKVVEITRDAVKKALEGADVTRENVESVAKGAMKGAIEGARMTEVEAVEVTRSAAEGIIDGTKQAGVKAADLAEYAAEAALNSAKRAGDKAVEVVKDVVKGFFGAIKEILEKKKE
;
A
#
# COMPACT_ATOMS: atom_id res chain seq x y z
N MET A 1 0.27 25.41 -5.77
CA MET A 1 0.28 24.73 -4.46
C MET A 1 1.17 23.51 -4.61
N GLU A 2 2.39 23.54 -4.07
CA GLU A 2 3.13 22.28 -3.86
C GLU A 2 2.32 21.46 -2.87
N GLU A 3 1.84 20.28 -3.28
CA GLU A 3 1.36 19.30 -2.32
C GLU A 3 2.52 19.01 -1.37
N LYS A 4 2.40 19.43 -0.11
CA LYS A 4 3.33 18.98 0.93
C LYS A 4 3.35 17.46 0.89
N GLU A 5 4.53 16.89 0.62
CA GLU A 5 4.72 15.46 0.65
C GLU A 5 4.33 14.92 2.03
N SER A 6 3.54 13.85 2.09
CA SER A 6 3.20 13.23 3.36
C SER A 6 4.42 12.53 3.96
N GLU A 7 4.53 12.51 5.29
CA GLU A 7 5.66 11.83 5.96
C GLU A 7 5.75 10.35 5.58
N VAL A 8 4.60 9.70 5.37
CA VAL A 8 4.52 8.32 4.89
C VAL A 8 5.12 8.17 3.48
N SER A 9 4.80 9.09 2.55
CA SER A 9 5.38 9.08 1.20
C SER A 9 6.90 9.17 1.25
N LYS A 10 7.42 10.13 2.02
CA LYS A 10 8.86 10.34 2.15
C LYS A 10 9.56 9.13 2.77
N ALA A 11 8.99 8.59 3.85
CA ALA A 11 9.55 7.43 4.56
C ALA A 11 9.60 6.19 3.66
N VAL A 12 8.51 5.88 2.95
CA VAL A 12 8.47 4.74 2.02
C VAL A 12 9.44 4.96 0.87
N ARG A 13 9.46 6.15 0.24
CA ARG A 13 10.36 6.46 -0.87
C ARG A 13 11.82 6.22 -0.48
N GLU A 14 12.27 6.83 0.61
CA GLU A 14 13.66 6.72 1.06
C GLU A 14 14.03 5.28 1.44
N ALA A 15 13.10 4.53 2.04
CA ALA A 15 13.34 3.14 2.40
C ALA A 15 13.43 2.24 1.16
N VAL A 16 12.58 2.44 0.15
CA VAL A 16 12.64 1.70 -1.13
C VAL A 16 13.96 2.01 -1.84
N VAL A 17 14.37 3.27 -1.91
CA VAL A 17 15.66 3.64 -2.52
C VAL A 17 16.82 2.91 -1.83
N LYS A 18 16.87 2.97 -0.49
CA LYS A 18 17.91 2.30 0.29
C LYS A 18 17.91 0.78 0.12
N ALA A 19 16.74 0.15 -0.02
CA ALA A 19 16.64 -1.28 -0.25
C ALA A 19 17.28 -1.67 -1.61
N VAL A 20 17.01 -0.89 -2.65
CA VAL A 20 17.63 -1.10 -3.98
C VAL A 20 19.14 -0.87 -3.94
N GLU A 21 19.60 0.20 -3.31
CA GLU A 21 21.04 0.49 -3.18
C GLU A 21 21.81 -0.63 -2.45
N LYS A 22 21.14 -1.34 -1.54
CA LYS A 22 21.69 -2.50 -0.81
C LYS A 22 21.57 -3.81 -1.58
N GLY A 23 20.90 -3.83 -2.73
CA GLY A 23 20.64 -5.03 -3.51
C GLY A 23 19.67 -6.00 -2.81
N GLU A 24 18.75 -5.49 -2.00
CA GLU A 24 17.71 -6.31 -1.36
C GLU A 24 16.68 -6.80 -2.39
N ASP A 25 15.97 -7.89 -2.08
CA ASP A 25 14.83 -8.36 -2.89
C ASP A 25 13.70 -7.33 -2.83
N ILE A 26 13.46 -6.62 -3.93
CA ILE A 26 12.53 -5.49 -3.94
C ILE A 26 11.09 -5.92 -3.79
N LYS A 27 10.73 -7.09 -4.29
CA LYS A 27 9.37 -7.61 -4.19
C LYS A 27 8.99 -7.82 -2.74
N GLU A 28 9.80 -8.56 -2.00
CA GLU A 28 9.55 -8.78 -0.57
C GLU A 28 9.74 -7.48 0.22
N LYS A 29 10.80 -6.72 -0.08
CA LYS A 29 11.16 -5.58 0.75
C LYS A 29 10.19 -4.42 0.64
N VAL A 30 9.64 -4.17 -0.55
CA VAL A 30 8.60 -3.14 -0.72
C VAL A 30 7.34 -3.50 0.06
N VAL A 31 6.93 -4.78 0.11
CA VAL A 31 5.80 -5.20 0.94
C VAL A 31 6.07 -4.82 2.39
N GLU A 32 7.24 -5.19 2.93
CA GLU A 32 7.60 -4.91 4.32
C GLU A 32 7.64 -3.42 4.64
N ILE A 33 8.38 -2.64 3.83
CA ILE A 33 8.52 -1.20 4.01
C ILE A 33 7.15 -0.54 4.02
N THR A 34 6.32 -0.88 3.03
CA THR A 34 5.02 -0.27 2.86
C THR A 34 4.09 -0.64 4.02
N ARG A 35 4.05 -1.92 4.39
CA ARG A 35 3.28 -2.44 5.52
C ARG A 35 3.66 -1.74 6.82
N ASP A 36 4.94 -1.68 7.13
CA ASP A 36 5.43 -1.13 8.39
C ASP A 36 5.15 0.37 8.48
N ALA A 37 5.29 1.10 7.36
CA ALA A 37 4.96 2.52 7.29
C ALA A 37 3.45 2.77 7.49
N VAL A 38 2.60 2.01 6.81
CA VAL A 38 1.14 2.12 6.96
C VAL A 38 0.71 1.74 8.36
N LYS A 39 1.22 0.62 8.89
CA LYS A 39 0.91 0.18 10.25
C LYS A 39 1.26 1.25 11.26
N LYS A 40 2.50 1.76 11.26
CA LYS A 40 2.96 2.80 12.19
C LYS A 40 2.15 4.09 12.08
N ALA A 41 1.71 4.46 10.87
CA ALA A 41 0.94 5.68 10.66
C ALA A 41 -0.52 5.58 11.16
N LEU A 42 -1.07 4.36 11.21
CA LEU A 42 -2.44 4.11 11.67
C LEU A 42 -2.50 3.61 13.13
N GLU A 43 -1.41 3.02 13.63
CA GLU A 43 -1.31 2.52 15.00
C GLU A 43 -1.32 3.66 16.01
N GLY A 44 -2.27 3.61 16.96
CA GLY A 44 -2.43 4.64 17.99
C GLY A 44 -3.10 5.94 17.51
N ALA A 45 -3.48 6.04 16.23
CA ALA A 45 -4.28 7.13 15.69
C ALA A 45 -5.78 6.80 15.74
N ASP A 46 -6.63 7.84 15.74
CA ASP A 46 -8.07 7.67 15.47
C ASP A 46 -8.25 7.21 14.02
N VAL A 47 -8.44 5.91 13.79
CA VAL A 47 -8.54 5.36 12.44
C VAL A 47 -9.88 5.75 11.80
N THR A 48 -9.81 6.61 10.79
CA THR A 48 -10.96 7.07 9.99
C THR A 48 -10.77 6.67 8.53
N ARG A 49 -11.81 6.84 7.71
CA ARG A 49 -11.67 6.63 6.26
C ARG A 49 -10.62 7.56 5.66
N GLU A 50 -10.67 8.85 6.01
CA GLU A 50 -9.80 9.87 5.42
C GLU A 50 -8.33 9.64 5.74
N ASN A 51 -7.99 9.25 6.98
CA ASN A 51 -6.60 9.00 7.31
C ASN A 51 -6.07 7.71 6.67
N VAL A 52 -6.88 6.64 6.58
CA VAL A 52 -6.49 5.41 5.90
C VAL A 52 -6.26 5.66 4.42
N GLU A 53 -7.16 6.37 3.74
CA GLU A 53 -6.98 6.73 2.34
C GLU A 53 -5.73 7.60 2.14
N SER A 54 -5.47 8.57 3.02
CA SER A 54 -4.32 9.46 2.95
C SER A 54 -3.00 8.70 3.13
N VAL A 55 -2.94 7.83 4.14
CA VAL A 55 -1.78 6.97 4.43
C VAL A 55 -1.51 6.01 3.27
N ALA A 56 -2.54 5.34 2.76
CA ALA A 56 -2.44 4.44 1.61
C ALA A 56 -1.97 5.18 0.34
N LYS A 57 -2.55 6.36 0.04
CA LYS A 57 -2.12 7.20 -1.09
C LYS A 57 -0.66 7.61 -0.95
N GLY A 58 -0.26 8.05 0.24
CA GLY A 58 1.11 8.43 0.56
C GLY A 58 2.09 7.28 0.39
N ALA A 59 1.79 6.11 0.96
CA ALA A 59 2.65 4.94 0.88
C ALA A 59 2.83 4.45 -0.56
N MET A 60 1.73 4.36 -1.34
CA MET A 60 1.80 4.00 -2.75
C MET A 60 2.60 5.02 -3.57
N LYS A 61 2.39 6.31 -3.33
CA LYS A 61 3.16 7.39 -3.97
C LYS A 61 4.65 7.25 -3.68
N GLY A 62 5.01 7.06 -2.43
CA GLY A 62 6.40 6.89 -2.00
C GLY A 62 7.06 5.70 -2.66
N ALA A 63 6.37 4.55 -2.72
CA ALA A 63 6.89 3.35 -3.38
C ALA A 63 7.13 3.57 -4.88
N ILE A 64 6.16 4.15 -5.60
CA ILE A 64 6.29 4.47 -7.03
C ILE A 64 7.44 5.44 -7.29
N GLU A 65 7.56 6.50 -6.48
CA GLU A 65 8.65 7.47 -6.63
C GLU A 65 10.01 6.84 -6.31
N GLY A 66 10.09 5.97 -5.31
CA GLY A 66 11.30 5.22 -4.98
C GLY A 66 11.75 4.30 -6.13
N ALA A 67 10.80 3.59 -6.75
CA ALA A 67 11.06 2.78 -7.94
C ALA A 67 11.61 3.62 -9.09
N ARG A 68 11.02 4.79 -9.35
CA ARG A 68 11.46 5.70 -10.42
C ARG A 68 12.87 6.24 -10.19
N MET A 69 13.22 6.57 -8.94
CA MET A 69 14.57 7.05 -8.60
C MET A 69 15.65 5.99 -8.75
N THR A 70 15.26 4.71 -8.73
CA THR A 70 16.17 3.56 -8.77
C THR A 70 16.05 2.76 -10.06
N GLU A 71 15.27 3.24 -11.02
CA GLU A 71 14.99 2.60 -12.30
C GLU A 71 14.45 1.16 -12.19
N VAL A 72 13.85 0.81 -11.04
CA VAL A 72 13.20 -0.48 -10.83
C VAL A 72 11.82 -0.50 -11.48
N GLU A 73 11.40 -1.68 -11.93
CA GLU A 73 10.11 -1.86 -12.59
C GLU A 73 8.95 -1.43 -11.69
N ALA A 74 8.29 -0.33 -12.07
CA ALA A 74 7.21 0.26 -11.30
C ALA A 74 6.02 -0.69 -11.11
N VAL A 75 5.77 -1.63 -12.03
CA VAL A 75 4.66 -2.59 -11.94
C VAL A 75 4.83 -3.50 -10.73
N GLU A 76 6.02 -4.08 -10.54
CA GLU A 76 6.32 -4.96 -9.42
C GLU A 76 6.26 -4.21 -8.08
N VAL A 77 6.85 -3.01 -8.03
CA VAL A 77 6.82 -2.16 -6.83
C VAL A 77 5.40 -1.74 -6.48
N THR A 78 4.58 -1.37 -7.46
CA THR A 78 3.19 -0.96 -7.23
C THR A 78 2.36 -2.12 -6.69
N ARG A 79 2.54 -3.34 -7.25
CA ARG A 79 1.87 -4.54 -6.73
C ARG A 79 2.26 -4.81 -5.28
N SER A 80 3.57 -4.83 -5.00
CA SER A 80 4.12 -5.10 -3.67
C SER A 80 3.68 -4.03 -2.65
N ALA A 81 3.62 -2.77 -3.06
CA ALA A 81 3.10 -1.69 -2.23
C ALA A 81 1.61 -1.86 -1.92
N ALA A 82 0.79 -2.29 -2.90
CA ALA A 82 -0.64 -2.55 -2.64
C ALA A 82 -0.83 -3.68 -1.61
N GLU A 83 -0.07 -4.76 -1.74
CA GLU A 83 -0.07 -5.87 -0.77
C GLU A 83 0.34 -5.38 0.62
N GLY A 84 1.42 -4.61 0.71
CA GLY A 84 1.89 -4.00 1.95
C GLY A 84 0.90 -3.02 2.58
N ILE A 85 0.22 -2.19 1.80
CA ILE A 85 -0.82 -1.26 2.30
C ILE A 85 -1.97 -2.01 2.95
N ILE A 86 -2.48 -3.05 2.28
CA ILE A 86 -3.61 -3.84 2.78
C ILE A 86 -3.21 -4.56 4.07
N ASP A 87 -2.02 -5.17 4.11
CA ASP A 87 -1.53 -5.87 5.29
C ASP A 87 -1.25 -4.90 6.45
N GLY A 88 -0.58 -3.77 6.18
CA GLY A 88 -0.29 -2.75 7.19
C GLY A 88 -1.56 -2.18 7.81
N THR A 89 -2.60 -1.97 7.00
CA THR A 89 -3.91 -1.51 7.48
C THR A 89 -4.54 -2.55 8.40
N LYS A 90 -4.52 -3.84 8.03
CA LYS A 90 -5.04 -4.92 8.90
C LYS A 90 -4.28 -5.00 10.23
N GLN A 91 -2.94 -4.90 10.17
CA GLN A 91 -2.08 -5.03 11.35
C GLN A 91 -2.14 -3.84 12.29
N ALA A 92 -2.60 -2.68 11.84
CA ALA A 92 -2.87 -1.53 12.70
C ALA A 92 -4.10 -1.72 13.62
N GLY A 93 -4.67 -2.93 13.68
CA GLY A 93 -5.84 -3.22 14.52
C GLY A 93 -7.14 -2.70 13.95
N VAL A 94 -7.15 -2.38 12.65
CA VAL A 94 -8.32 -1.88 11.94
C VAL A 94 -9.31 -3.03 11.76
N LYS A 95 -10.29 -3.11 12.67
CA LYS A 95 -11.28 -4.20 12.71
C LYS A 95 -12.32 -4.11 11.60
N ALA A 96 -12.48 -2.95 10.97
CA ALA A 96 -13.48 -2.75 9.91
C ALA A 96 -12.92 -3.18 8.56
N ALA A 97 -13.57 -4.17 7.93
CA ALA A 97 -13.29 -4.55 6.55
C ALA A 97 -13.32 -3.31 5.64
N ASP A 98 -14.31 -2.44 5.83
CA ASP A 98 -14.51 -1.19 5.09
C ASP A 98 -13.26 -0.30 5.03
N LEU A 99 -12.47 -0.21 6.11
CA LEU A 99 -11.27 0.63 6.12
C LEU A 99 -10.14 0.00 5.29
N ALA A 100 -9.97 -1.31 5.34
CA ALA A 100 -9.02 -2.00 4.48
C ALA A 100 -9.46 -1.95 3.00
N GLU A 101 -10.77 -1.90 2.72
CA GLU A 101 -11.30 -1.63 1.38
C GLU A 101 -10.93 -0.23 0.89
N TYR A 102 -11.09 0.81 1.72
CA TYR A 102 -10.67 2.16 1.36
C TYR A 102 -9.16 2.26 1.12
N ALA A 103 -8.34 1.53 1.90
CA ALA A 103 -6.90 1.45 1.67
C ALA A 103 -6.58 0.81 0.30
N ALA A 104 -7.27 -0.27 -0.04
CA ALA A 104 -7.15 -0.98 -1.31
C ALA A 104 -7.56 -0.10 -2.51
N GLU A 105 -8.68 0.63 -2.40
CA GLU A 105 -9.15 1.57 -3.43
C GLU A 105 -8.21 2.78 -3.57
N ALA A 106 -7.68 3.29 -2.47
CA ALA A 106 -6.71 4.36 -2.45
C ALA A 106 -5.40 3.94 -3.14
N ALA A 107 -4.89 2.75 -2.82
CA ALA A 107 -3.72 2.16 -3.46
C ALA A 107 -3.95 2.01 -4.98
N LEU A 108 -5.10 1.48 -5.39
CA LEU A 108 -5.47 1.31 -6.79
C LEU A 108 -5.56 2.64 -7.55
N ASN A 109 -6.14 3.67 -6.94
CA ASN A 109 -6.20 4.98 -7.57
C ASN A 109 -4.81 5.62 -7.72
N SER A 110 -3.93 5.44 -6.73
CA SER A 110 -2.55 5.92 -6.81
C SER A 110 -1.71 5.15 -7.84
N ALA A 111 -2.00 3.86 -8.05
CA ALA A 111 -1.33 3.03 -9.06
C ALA A 111 -1.46 3.58 -10.49
N LYS A 112 -2.49 4.39 -10.78
CA LYS A 112 -2.65 5.09 -12.07
C LYS A 112 -1.42 5.93 -12.43
N ARG A 113 -0.67 6.40 -11.43
CA ARG A 113 0.58 7.15 -11.63
C ARG A 113 1.71 6.29 -12.19
N ALA A 114 1.66 4.97 -12.01
CA ALA A 114 2.62 4.01 -12.55
C ALA A 114 2.20 3.42 -13.91
N GLY A 115 0.97 3.68 -14.38
CA GLY A 115 0.46 3.27 -15.69
C GLY A 115 -0.53 2.11 -15.65
N ASP A 116 -1.11 1.78 -16.81
CA ASP A 116 -2.25 0.84 -16.91
C ASP A 116 -1.92 -0.57 -16.42
N LYS A 117 -0.74 -1.10 -16.74
CA LYS A 117 -0.30 -2.41 -16.24
C LYS A 117 -0.22 -2.45 -14.71
N ALA A 118 0.28 -1.37 -14.10
CA ALA A 118 0.35 -1.24 -12.65
C ALA A 118 -1.06 -1.23 -12.02
N VAL A 119 -2.01 -0.57 -12.69
CA VAL A 119 -3.43 -0.59 -12.29
C VAL A 119 -4.02 -2.00 -12.38
N GLU A 120 -3.73 -2.76 -13.43
CA GLU A 120 -4.23 -4.14 -13.59
C GLU A 120 -3.73 -5.06 -12.47
N VAL A 121 -2.41 -5.05 -12.19
CA VAL A 121 -1.87 -5.90 -11.11
C VAL A 121 -2.41 -5.52 -9.75
N VAL A 122 -2.61 -4.22 -9.48
CA VAL A 122 -3.25 -3.79 -8.23
C VAL A 122 -4.72 -4.20 -8.18
N LYS A 123 -5.48 -4.12 -9.29
CA LYS A 123 -6.86 -4.62 -9.32
C LYS A 123 -6.93 -6.09 -8.91
N ASP A 124 -5.98 -6.91 -9.35
CA ASP A 124 -5.95 -8.33 -9.00
C ASP A 124 -5.65 -8.56 -7.52
N VAL A 125 -4.71 -7.79 -6.94
CA VAL A 125 -4.46 -7.79 -5.49
C VAL A 125 -5.74 -7.41 -4.72
N VAL A 126 -6.42 -6.35 -5.15
CA VAL A 126 -7.65 -5.87 -4.53
C VAL A 126 -8.78 -6.90 -4.64
N LYS A 127 -9.00 -7.50 -5.81
CA LYS A 127 -10.00 -8.57 -5.98
C LYS A 127 -9.72 -9.78 -5.11
N GLY A 128 -8.47 -10.22 -5.03
CA GLY A 128 -8.06 -11.33 -4.17
C GLY A 128 -8.34 -11.04 -2.68
N PHE A 129 -8.10 -9.80 -2.26
CA PHE A 129 -8.43 -9.36 -0.90
C PHE A 129 -9.94 -9.42 -0.62
N PHE A 130 -10.77 -8.89 -1.51
CA PHE A 130 -12.24 -8.94 -1.37
C PHE A 130 -12.79 -10.38 -1.38
N GLY A 131 -12.25 -11.25 -2.24
CA GLY A 131 -12.60 -12.66 -2.27
C GLY A 131 -12.35 -13.33 -0.92
N ALA A 132 -11.17 -13.12 -0.35
CA ALA A 132 -10.80 -13.68 0.96
C ALA A 132 -11.71 -13.17 2.10
N ILE A 133 -12.10 -11.90 2.10
CA ILE A 133 -13.07 -11.37 3.09
C ILE A 133 -14.42 -12.07 2.94
N LYS A 134 -14.92 -12.18 1.71
CA LYS A 134 -16.22 -12.79 1.44
C LYS A 134 -16.27 -14.24 1.93
N GLU A 135 -15.25 -15.03 1.63
CA GLU A 135 -15.15 -16.43 2.09
C GLU A 135 -15.16 -16.55 3.62
N ILE A 136 -14.47 -15.65 4.33
CA ILE A 136 -14.47 -15.64 5.81
C ILE A 136 -15.87 -15.30 6.37
N LEU A 137 -16.58 -14.36 5.73
CA LEU A 137 -17.92 -13.98 6.15
C LEU A 137 -18.95 -15.08 5.88
N GLU A 138 -18.81 -15.80 4.77
CA GLU A 138 -19.67 -16.94 4.44
C GLU A 138 -19.46 -18.11 5.41
N LYS A 139 -18.20 -18.45 5.74
CA LYS A 139 -17.88 -19.50 6.74
C LYS A 139 -18.36 -19.21 8.16
N LYS A 140 -18.57 -17.94 8.53
CA LYS A 140 -19.10 -17.57 9.86
C LYS A 140 -20.62 -17.70 9.98
N LYS A 141 -21.32 -17.95 8.87
CA LYS A 141 -22.79 -18.11 8.84
C LYS A 141 -23.23 -19.58 8.88
N GLU A 142 -22.30 -20.52 8.70
CA GLU A 142 -22.48 -21.96 8.91
C GLU A 142 -22.22 -22.36 10.36
#